data_AF-A0A959BX86-F1
#
_entry.id   AF-A0A959BX86-F1
#
_cell.length_a   1.000
_cell.length_b   1.000
_cell.length_c   1.000
_cell.angle_alpha   90.00
_cell.angle_beta   90.00
_cell.angle_gamma   90.00
#
_symmetry.space_group_name_H-M   'P 1'
#
loop_
_entity.id
_entity.type
_entity.pdbx_description
1 polymer ?
#
loop_
_entity_poly.entity_id
_entity_poly.type
_entity_poly.pdbx_seq_one_letter_code
_entity_poly.pdbx_strand_id
1 'polypeptide(L)'
;MLRKKRPSIPVVIVGKKATHSDIIEAFRFGAADFLRAPFTQSELLDFLLRNARRRPPAFTGWFASIGGRVQKVFRNEVWKYIREKRQQRREVLGFFSGAGQPALLPESNQVVRGIYGYFLGPFEVSLMGEKMNRKLAKKNSSLLAYMVYHHNRPAHRDLLMDVFWPYSTPDSARNSLNSAIYNLRKFFGKACSAQEAILYHNECYSINPELEVVTDADQFYTNWKKARNIDLAQGLQHAVGLYNRAVALYRGDFLEGMRNEGWCEPIRDNLRETYLMALDRLSLHFLEEGASLSALNLCQKILSIDPCLEEVHQRAIICYSRMGLRDKAIRQFMKCSKILERELGLGPSGQTIQLFREVTDT
;
A
#
# COMPACT_ATOMS: atom_id res chain seq x y z
N MET A 1 -14.32 -7.28 -43.94
CA MET A 1 -15.64 -7.83 -43.52
C MET A 1 -15.91 -7.75 -42.01
N LEU A 2 -14.93 -8.00 -41.11
CA LEU A 2 -15.15 -8.02 -39.65
C LEU A 2 -15.61 -6.67 -39.06
N ARG A 3 -15.05 -5.54 -39.50
CA ARG A 3 -15.36 -4.20 -38.96
C ARG A 3 -16.79 -3.72 -39.23
N LYS A 4 -17.39 -4.10 -40.37
CA LYS A 4 -18.79 -3.81 -40.70
C LYS A 4 -19.78 -4.57 -39.80
N LYS A 5 -19.41 -5.76 -39.30
CA LYS A 5 -20.26 -6.59 -38.45
C LYS A 5 -20.06 -6.36 -36.96
N ARG A 6 -18.86 -5.94 -36.52
CA ARG A 6 -18.51 -5.74 -35.11
C ARG A 6 -17.56 -4.54 -34.92
N PRO A 7 -18.07 -3.30 -34.99
CA PRO A 7 -17.24 -2.08 -34.95
C PRO A 7 -16.57 -1.83 -33.59
N SER A 8 -17.06 -2.46 -32.51
CA SER A 8 -16.50 -2.37 -31.16
C SER A 8 -15.30 -3.30 -30.91
N ILE A 9 -15.04 -4.26 -31.82
CA ILE A 9 -13.93 -5.22 -31.66
C ILE A 9 -12.68 -4.67 -32.36
N PRO A 10 -11.55 -4.50 -31.64
CA PRO A 10 -10.29 -4.13 -32.27
C PRO A 10 -9.85 -5.26 -33.22
N VAL A 11 -9.65 -4.91 -34.49
CA VAL A 11 -9.15 -5.83 -35.51
C VAL A 11 -7.64 -5.65 -35.62
N VAL A 12 -6.91 -6.76 -35.62
CA VAL A 12 -5.45 -6.76 -35.74
C VAL A 12 -5.11 -7.47 -37.02
N ILE A 13 -4.20 -6.90 -37.81
CA ILE A 13 -3.72 -7.52 -39.05
C ILE A 13 -2.30 -8.04 -38.82
N VAL A 14 -2.09 -9.31 -39.20
CA VAL A 14 -0.80 -9.97 -39.13
C VAL A 14 -0.33 -10.26 -40.54
N GLY A 15 0.81 -9.72 -40.94
CA GLY A 15 1.34 -9.84 -42.30
C GLY A 15 2.74 -10.44 -42.35
N LYS A 16 2.95 -11.42 -43.24
CA LYS A 16 4.28 -11.97 -43.56
C LYS A 16 4.86 -11.19 -44.74
N LYS A 17 6.10 -10.69 -44.62
CA LYS A 17 6.75 -9.81 -45.63
C LYS A 17 5.95 -8.54 -45.97
N ALA A 18 5.23 -7.98 -45.00
CA ALA A 18 4.39 -6.80 -45.20
C ALA A 18 5.22 -5.54 -45.51
N THR A 19 4.94 -4.93 -46.65
CA THR A 19 5.50 -3.65 -47.09
C THR A 19 4.91 -2.49 -46.29
N HIS A 20 5.46 -1.29 -46.45
CA HIS A 20 4.92 -0.10 -45.81
C HIS A 20 3.50 0.23 -46.31
N SER A 21 3.21 -0.06 -47.58
CA SER A 21 1.88 0.11 -48.18
C SER A 21 0.82 -0.76 -47.50
N ASP A 22 1.15 -2.03 -47.23
CA ASP A 22 0.23 -2.99 -46.61
C ASP A 22 -0.17 -2.57 -45.18
N ILE A 23 0.75 -1.92 -44.46
CA ILE A 23 0.51 -1.41 -43.10
C ILE A 23 -0.42 -0.21 -43.14
N ILE A 24 -0.18 0.74 -44.04
CA ILE A 24 -1.03 1.93 -44.21
C ILE A 24 -2.45 1.50 -44.60
N GLU A 25 -2.56 0.55 -45.53
CA GLU A 25 -3.83 0.01 -45.98
C GLU A 25 -4.58 -0.71 -44.86
N ALA A 26 -3.88 -1.49 -44.02
CA ALA A 26 -4.44 -2.11 -42.83
C ALA A 26 -5.08 -1.10 -41.86
N PHE A 27 -4.43 0.04 -41.61
CA PHE A 27 -4.99 1.09 -40.76
C PHE A 27 -6.15 1.83 -41.42
N ARG A 28 -6.11 2.07 -42.75
CA ARG A 28 -7.25 2.62 -43.51
C ARG A 28 -8.49 1.71 -43.43
N PHE A 29 -8.30 0.40 -43.48
CA PHE A 29 -9.37 -0.58 -43.27
C PHE A 29 -9.79 -0.73 -41.80
N GLY A 30 -9.09 -0.08 -40.88
CA GLY A 30 -9.49 0.00 -39.50
C GLY A 30 -8.88 -0.99 -38.55
N ALA A 31 -7.72 -1.53 -38.89
CA ALA A 31 -6.91 -2.22 -37.91
C ALA A 31 -6.65 -1.28 -36.72
N ALA A 32 -6.83 -1.81 -35.51
CA ALA A 32 -6.39 -1.16 -34.29
C ALA A 32 -4.86 -1.14 -34.20
N ASP A 33 -4.20 -2.15 -34.79
CA ASP A 33 -2.76 -2.34 -34.76
C ASP A 33 -2.31 -3.41 -35.79
N PHE A 34 -1.01 -3.48 -36.08
CA PHE A 34 -0.41 -4.36 -37.10
C PHE A 34 0.83 -5.10 -36.58
N LEU A 35 0.92 -6.42 -36.81
CA LEU A 35 2.05 -7.25 -36.39
C LEU A 35 2.76 -7.90 -37.59
N ARG A 36 4.08 -7.69 -37.72
CA ARG A 36 4.89 -8.29 -38.79
C ARG A 36 5.37 -9.68 -38.37
N ALA A 37 5.14 -10.68 -39.21
CA ALA A 37 5.66 -12.04 -39.01
C ALA A 37 7.01 -12.23 -39.73
N PRO A 38 7.97 -12.96 -39.12
CA PRO A 38 7.88 -13.61 -37.82
C PRO A 38 8.00 -12.63 -36.64
N PHE A 39 7.31 -12.92 -35.54
CA PHE A 39 7.35 -12.17 -34.28
C PHE A 39 7.61 -13.11 -33.12
N THR A 40 8.20 -12.57 -32.05
CA THR A 40 8.46 -13.27 -30.80
C THR A 40 7.23 -13.33 -29.90
N GLN A 41 7.25 -14.22 -28.90
CA GLN A 41 6.19 -14.30 -27.89
C GLN A 41 6.06 -12.99 -27.09
N SER A 42 7.18 -12.32 -26.81
CA SER A 42 7.22 -11.03 -26.10
C SER A 42 6.58 -9.91 -26.93
N GLU A 43 6.88 -9.83 -28.23
CA GLU A 43 6.26 -8.86 -29.14
C GLU A 43 4.76 -9.07 -29.25
N LEU A 44 4.31 -10.33 -29.32
CA LEU A 44 2.88 -10.65 -29.29
C LEU A 44 2.26 -10.26 -27.94
N LEU A 45 2.90 -10.53 -26.81
CA LEU A 45 2.34 -10.23 -25.49
C LEU A 45 2.22 -8.72 -25.25
N ASP A 46 3.28 -7.95 -25.54
CA ASP A 46 3.29 -6.50 -25.40
C ASP A 46 2.21 -5.85 -26.29
N PHE A 47 2.08 -6.35 -27.51
CA PHE A 47 1.03 -5.97 -28.44
C PHE A 47 -0.38 -6.18 -27.86
N LEU A 48 -0.64 -7.35 -27.25
CA LEU A 48 -1.94 -7.69 -26.69
C LEU A 48 -2.29 -6.83 -25.47
N LEU A 49 -1.30 -6.56 -24.62
CA LEU A 49 -1.45 -5.71 -23.44
C LEU A 49 -1.72 -4.25 -23.82
N ARG A 50 -1.02 -3.71 -24.83
CA ARG A 50 -1.29 -2.36 -25.37
C ARG A 50 -2.73 -2.18 -25.84
N ASN A 51 -3.28 -3.18 -26.52
CA ASN A 51 -4.64 -3.13 -27.03
C ASN A 51 -5.70 -3.39 -25.93
N ALA A 52 -5.41 -4.26 -24.95
CA ALA A 52 -6.27 -4.48 -23.79
C ALA A 52 -6.40 -3.23 -22.89
N ARG A 53 -5.33 -2.42 -22.78
CA ARG A 53 -5.31 -1.14 -22.04
C ARG A 53 -6.21 -0.07 -22.66
N ARG A 54 -6.37 -0.05 -23.99
CA ARG A 54 -7.12 0.99 -24.71
C ARG A 54 -8.65 0.81 -24.66
N ARG A 55 -9.16 -0.42 -24.58
CA ARG A 55 -10.60 -0.73 -24.45
C ARG A 55 -10.81 -2.08 -23.74
N PRO A 56 -11.33 -2.13 -22.49
CA PRO A 56 -11.63 -3.38 -21.82
C PRO A 56 -12.87 -4.05 -22.45
N PRO A 57 -12.79 -5.24 -23.07
CA PRO A 57 -13.90 -5.74 -23.89
C PRO A 57 -14.81 -6.74 -23.17
N ALA A 58 -16.09 -6.71 -23.54
CA ALA A 58 -16.91 -7.92 -23.58
C ALA A 58 -16.20 -8.97 -24.47
N PHE A 59 -15.50 -9.92 -23.85
CA PHE A 59 -14.36 -10.66 -24.40
C PHE A 59 -14.67 -11.98 -25.13
N THR A 60 -15.94 -12.26 -25.47
CA THR A 60 -16.33 -13.59 -25.96
C THR A 60 -16.12 -13.80 -27.46
N GLY A 61 -15.92 -12.75 -28.26
CA GLY A 61 -15.96 -12.84 -29.74
C GLY A 61 -14.64 -12.98 -30.48
N TRP A 62 -13.49 -12.98 -29.80
CA TRP A 62 -12.17 -12.75 -30.41
C TRP A 62 -11.47 -14.01 -30.96
N PHE A 63 -11.95 -15.21 -30.62
CA PHE A 63 -11.15 -16.44 -30.72
C PHE A 63 -11.26 -17.23 -32.03
N ALA A 64 -12.02 -16.79 -33.03
CA ALA A 64 -12.39 -17.67 -34.14
C ALA A 64 -11.29 -17.97 -35.18
N SER A 65 -10.09 -17.37 -35.12
CA SER A 65 -9.11 -17.51 -36.23
C SER A 65 -7.64 -17.71 -35.84
N ILE A 66 -7.31 -18.17 -34.62
CA ILE A 66 -5.92 -18.46 -34.22
C ILE A 66 -5.83 -19.91 -33.71
N GLY A 67 -4.84 -20.67 -34.21
CA GLY A 67 -4.68 -22.10 -33.92
C GLY A 67 -4.63 -22.46 -32.43
N GLY A 68 -5.13 -23.65 -32.09
CA GLY A 68 -5.49 -24.05 -30.72
C GLY A 68 -4.38 -24.02 -29.66
N ARG A 69 -3.09 -24.13 -30.02
CA ARG A 69 -1.97 -24.00 -29.07
C ARG A 69 -1.78 -22.56 -28.57
N VAL A 70 -1.94 -21.56 -29.46
CA VAL A 70 -1.81 -20.15 -29.11
C VAL A 70 -3.00 -19.69 -28.27
N GLN A 71 -4.21 -20.19 -28.56
CA GLN A 71 -5.40 -19.92 -27.75
C GLN A 71 -5.25 -20.35 -26.29
N LYS A 72 -4.64 -21.51 -26.02
CA LYS A 72 -4.55 -22.08 -24.65
C LYS A 72 -3.56 -21.31 -23.77
N VAL A 73 -2.37 -21.00 -24.29
CA VAL A 73 -1.35 -20.18 -23.58
C VAL A 73 -1.87 -18.75 -23.39
N PHE A 74 -2.48 -18.16 -24.43
CA PHE A 74 -3.08 -16.84 -24.36
C PHE A 74 -4.22 -16.75 -23.34
N ARG A 75 -5.13 -17.73 -23.30
CA ARG A 75 -6.23 -17.76 -22.33
C ARG A 75 -5.64 -17.82 -20.91
N ASN A 76 -4.66 -18.65 -20.64
CA ASN A 76 -4.11 -18.77 -19.29
C ASN A 76 -3.39 -17.49 -18.82
N GLU A 77 -2.47 -16.94 -19.61
CA GLU A 77 -1.68 -15.77 -19.21
C GLU A 77 -2.50 -14.47 -19.18
N VAL A 78 -3.40 -14.26 -20.14
CA VAL A 78 -4.27 -13.07 -20.15
C VAL A 78 -5.32 -13.15 -19.06
N TRP A 79 -5.93 -14.32 -18.79
CA TRP A 79 -6.86 -14.45 -17.66
C TRP A 79 -6.15 -14.40 -16.30
N LYS A 80 -4.88 -14.81 -16.23
CA LYS A 80 -4.04 -14.62 -15.04
C LYS A 80 -3.78 -13.13 -14.81
N TYR A 81 -3.29 -12.42 -15.83
CA TYR A 81 -3.08 -10.97 -15.79
C TYR A 81 -4.37 -10.20 -15.45
N ILE A 82 -5.50 -10.52 -16.09
CA ILE A 82 -6.80 -9.88 -15.81
C ILE A 82 -7.27 -10.19 -14.38
N ARG A 83 -7.09 -11.42 -13.89
CA ARG A 83 -7.43 -11.80 -12.51
C ARG A 83 -6.56 -11.03 -11.52
N GLU A 84 -5.25 -11.01 -11.73
CA GLU A 84 -4.29 -10.26 -10.91
C GLU A 84 -4.63 -8.76 -10.89
N LYS A 85 -4.89 -8.14 -12.04
CA LYS A 85 -5.29 -6.72 -12.12
C LYS A 85 -6.64 -6.43 -11.47
N ARG A 86 -7.63 -7.31 -11.64
CA ARG A 86 -8.94 -7.17 -10.96
C ARG A 86 -8.81 -7.35 -9.45
N GLN A 87 -7.98 -8.28 -9.02
CA GLN A 87 -7.67 -8.51 -7.62
C GLN A 87 -6.97 -7.28 -7.01
N GLN A 88 -5.91 -6.76 -7.64
CA GLN A 88 -5.22 -5.54 -7.19
C GLN A 88 -6.17 -4.34 -7.09
N ARG A 89 -7.04 -4.13 -8.08
CA ARG A 89 -8.05 -3.06 -8.03
C ARG A 89 -9.08 -3.27 -6.92
N ARG A 90 -9.50 -4.52 -6.70
CA ARG A 90 -10.43 -4.89 -5.61
C ARG A 90 -9.79 -4.77 -4.23
N GLU A 91 -8.53 -5.14 -4.06
CA GLU A 91 -7.79 -4.99 -2.81
C GLU A 91 -7.69 -3.52 -2.43
N VAL A 92 -7.33 -2.66 -3.40
CA VAL A 92 -7.29 -1.21 -3.19
C VAL A 92 -8.65 -0.64 -2.81
N LEU A 93 -9.71 -0.99 -3.54
CA LEU A 93 -11.08 -0.60 -3.18
C LEU A 93 -11.57 -1.23 -1.86
N GLY A 94 -11.06 -2.42 -1.52
CA GLY A 94 -11.28 -3.14 -0.26
C GLY A 94 -10.69 -2.40 0.93
N PHE A 95 -9.47 -1.87 0.80
CA PHE A 95 -8.84 -1.00 1.79
C PHE A 95 -9.66 0.26 2.05
N PHE A 96 -10.31 0.82 1.02
CA PHE A 96 -11.17 1.99 1.16
C PHE A 96 -12.58 1.67 1.69
N SER A 97 -13.04 0.42 1.64
CA SER A 97 -14.38 0.00 2.06
C SER A 97 -14.44 -0.63 3.46
N GLY A 98 -13.33 -0.59 4.21
CA GLY A 98 -13.29 -1.07 5.61
C GLY A 98 -13.42 -2.58 5.77
N ALA A 99 -13.21 -3.35 4.70
CA ALA A 99 -13.41 -4.80 4.70
C ALA A 99 -12.26 -5.53 5.41
N GLY A 100 -12.42 -5.75 6.72
CA GLY A 100 -11.68 -6.72 7.53
C GLY A 100 -10.24 -6.37 7.86
N GLN A 101 -9.86 -6.53 9.14
CA GLN A 101 -8.46 -6.43 9.56
C GLN A 101 -7.64 -7.50 8.80
N PRO A 102 -6.53 -7.14 8.10
CA PRO A 102 -5.60 -8.17 7.68
C PRO A 102 -5.10 -8.87 8.94
N ALA A 103 -5.36 -10.18 9.04
CA ALA A 103 -4.85 -10.98 10.13
C ALA A 103 -3.31 -10.92 10.08
N LEU A 104 -2.68 -10.70 11.24
CA LEU A 104 -1.26 -10.94 11.38
C LEU A 104 -1.08 -12.45 11.16
N LEU A 105 -0.58 -12.82 10.00
CA LEU A 105 -0.26 -14.21 9.70
C LEU A 105 1.19 -14.43 10.12
N PRO A 106 1.48 -15.43 10.99
CA PRO A 106 2.84 -15.90 11.12
C PRO A 106 3.35 -16.37 9.75
N GLU A 107 4.64 -16.18 9.47
CA GLU A 107 5.24 -16.70 8.22
C GLU A 107 5.21 -18.24 8.18
N SER A 108 5.02 -18.91 9.33
CA SER A 108 4.88 -20.35 9.46
C SER A 108 3.46 -20.77 9.84
N ASN A 109 2.95 -21.83 9.20
CA ASN A 109 1.59 -22.35 9.36
C ASN A 109 1.38 -23.16 10.66
N GLN A 110 2.27 -23.00 11.64
CA GLN A 110 2.12 -23.62 12.97
C GLN A 110 1.46 -22.61 13.89
N VAL A 111 0.52 -23.05 14.71
CA VAL A 111 -0.09 -22.21 15.75
C VAL A 111 1.00 -21.94 16.79
N VAL A 112 1.74 -20.85 16.60
CA VAL A 112 2.94 -20.58 17.40
C VAL A 112 2.57 -19.85 18.68
N ARG A 113 3.20 -20.28 19.76
CA ARG A 113 3.21 -19.57 21.02
C ARG A 113 3.86 -18.19 20.84
N GLY A 114 3.07 -17.13 20.68
CA GLY A 114 3.60 -15.82 20.31
C GLY A 114 2.79 -14.62 20.80
N ILE A 115 3.44 -13.46 20.77
CA ILE A 115 2.90 -12.13 21.03
C ILE A 115 2.58 -11.48 19.68
N TYR A 116 1.33 -11.08 19.49
CA TYR A 116 0.90 -10.38 18.28
C TYR A 116 0.55 -8.93 18.66
N GLY A 117 1.28 -7.98 18.10
CA GLY A 117 1.13 -6.56 18.39
C GLY A 117 0.56 -5.78 17.21
N TYR A 118 -0.52 -5.06 17.46
CA TYR A 118 -1.12 -4.13 16.51
C TYR A 118 -0.86 -2.70 16.96
N PHE A 119 -0.09 -1.97 16.16
CA PHE A 119 0.41 -0.64 16.45
C PHE A 119 -0.08 0.40 15.44
N LEU A 120 -0.44 0.00 14.22
CA LEU A 120 -0.85 0.93 13.17
C LEU A 120 -2.36 1.17 13.24
N GLY A 121 -2.74 2.11 14.09
CA GLY A 121 -4.09 2.33 14.60
C GLY A 121 -4.14 2.14 16.13
N PRO A 122 -5.31 1.81 16.70
CA PRO A 122 -5.43 1.55 18.13
C PRO A 122 -4.51 0.41 18.58
N PHE A 123 -3.82 0.60 19.71
CA PHE A 123 -2.95 -0.43 20.25
C PHE A 123 -3.75 -1.65 20.71
N GLU A 124 -3.45 -2.80 20.11
CA GLU A 124 -3.99 -4.09 20.55
C GLU A 124 -2.83 -5.09 20.69
N VAL A 125 -2.90 -5.94 21.70
CA VAL A 125 -1.96 -7.05 21.86
C VAL A 125 -2.75 -8.32 22.13
N SER A 126 -2.42 -9.38 21.41
CA SER A 126 -2.91 -10.73 21.68
C SER A 126 -1.76 -11.66 22.03
N LEU A 127 -2.07 -12.61 22.91
CA LEU A 127 -1.16 -13.66 23.34
C LEU A 127 -1.80 -14.99 22.99
N MET A 128 -1.07 -15.86 22.30
CA MET A 128 -1.57 -17.19 21.94
C MET A 128 -2.89 -17.14 21.15
N GLY A 129 -3.15 -16.05 20.43
CA GLY A 129 -4.40 -15.81 19.70
C GLY A 129 -5.55 -15.22 20.54
N GLU A 130 -5.41 -15.11 21.86
CA GLU A 130 -6.41 -14.43 22.70
C GLU A 130 -6.15 -12.93 22.78
N LYS A 131 -7.15 -12.12 22.39
CA LYS A 131 -7.09 -10.68 22.63
C LYS A 131 -7.01 -10.43 24.13
N MET A 132 -6.01 -9.67 24.53
CA MET A 132 -5.86 -9.32 25.93
C MET A 132 -6.86 -8.21 26.30
N ASN A 133 -8.10 -8.60 26.58
CA ASN A 133 -9.23 -7.69 26.87
C ASN A 133 -9.13 -6.98 28.24
N ARG A 134 -8.07 -7.22 29.02
CA ARG A 134 -7.88 -6.59 30.33
C ARG A 134 -7.24 -5.21 30.16
N LYS A 135 -7.94 -4.17 30.65
CA LYS A 135 -7.40 -2.81 30.71
C LYS A 135 -6.20 -2.77 31.65
N LEU A 136 -5.01 -2.77 31.07
CA LEU A 136 -3.80 -2.32 31.76
C LEU A 136 -3.93 -0.83 32.08
N ALA A 137 -3.32 -0.39 33.18
CA ALA A 137 -3.16 1.03 33.45
C ALA A 137 -2.38 1.68 32.30
N LYS A 138 -2.67 2.94 31.97
CA LYS A 138 -2.11 3.63 30.78
C LYS A 138 -0.58 3.49 30.67
N LYS A 139 0.15 3.68 31.77
CA LYS A 139 1.61 3.55 31.79
C LYS A 139 2.11 2.12 31.59
N ASN A 140 1.40 1.11 32.13
CA ASN A 140 1.72 -0.29 31.86
C ASN A 140 1.47 -0.64 30.38
N SER A 141 0.38 -0.15 29.79
CA SER A 141 0.10 -0.34 28.36
C SER A 141 1.19 0.29 27.48
N SER A 142 1.65 1.49 27.84
CA SER A 142 2.70 2.18 27.09
C SER A 142 4.06 1.48 27.20
N LEU A 143 4.44 1.04 28.41
CA LEU A 143 5.65 0.24 28.61
C LEU A 143 5.59 -1.08 27.83
N LEU A 144 4.42 -1.76 27.84
CA LEU A 144 4.21 -2.97 27.06
C LEU A 144 4.37 -2.71 25.55
N ALA A 145 3.73 -1.65 25.05
CA ALA A 145 3.83 -1.26 23.63
C ALA A 145 5.30 -1.01 23.25
N TYR A 146 6.06 -0.30 24.08
CA TYR A 146 7.49 -0.07 23.85
C TYR A 146 8.28 -1.38 23.81
N MET A 147 8.11 -2.26 24.81
CA MET A 147 8.85 -3.53 24.86
C MET A 147 8.52 -4.45 23.69
N VAL A 148 7.26 -4.50 23.26
CA VAL A 148 6.83 -5.32 22.11
C VAL A 148 7.29 -4.71 20.79
N TYR A 149 7.23 -3.38 20.62
CA TYR A 149 7.74 -2.72 19.42
C TYR A 149 9.26 -2.86 19.28
N HIS A 150 9.99 -2.80 20.39
CA HIS A 150 11.44 -2.96 20.45
C HIS A 150 11.88 -4.39 20.81
N HIS A 151 11.06 -5.41 20.54
CA HIS A 151 11.29 -6.79 21.01
C HIS A 151 12.67 -7.38 20.67
N ASN A 152 13.26 -6.95 19.55
CA ASN A 152 14.60 -7.36 19.11
C ASN A 152 15.77 -6.66 19.84
N ARG A 153 15.50 -5.76 20.79
CA ARG A 153 16.51 -4.95 21.49
C ARG A 153 16.25 -4.91 22.99
N PRO A 154 17.17 -5.40 23.84
CA PRO A 154 17.10 -5.18 25.28
C PRO A 154 17.07 -3.68 25.60
N ALA A 155 16.22 -3.28 26.55
CA ALA A 155 16.09 -1.90 26.99
C ALA A 155 16.70 -1.74 28.37
N HIS A 156 17.72 -0.88 28.49
CA HIS A 156 18.33 -0.57 29.79
C HIS A 156 17.29 0.03 30.75
N ARG A 157 17.33 -0.35 32.03
CA ARG A 157 16.35 0.13 33.02
C ARG A 157 16.34 1.65 33.12
N ASP A 158 17.52 2.29 33.04
CA ASP A 158 17.63 3.75 33.18
C ASP A 158 16.97 4.47 32.00
N LEU A 159 17.11 3.95 30.78
CA LEU A 159 16.38 4.43 29.61
C LEU A 159 14.86 4.33 29.82
N LEU A 160 14.37 3.21 30.34
CA LEU A 160 12.94 3.05 30.61
C LEU A 160 12.46 4.02 31.70
N MET A 161 13.27 4.26 32.73
CA MET A 161 12.94 5.25 33.77
C MET A 161 12.81 6.65 33.17
N ASP A 162 13.77 7.08 32.36
CA ASP A 162 13.79 8.39 31.73
C ASP A 162 12.63 8.58 30.74
N VAL A 163 12.30 7.55 29.97
CA VAL A 163 11.21 7.61 28.98
C VAL A 163 9.83 7.66 29.65
N PHE A 164 9.58 6.82 30.64
CA PHE A 164 8.23 6.64 31.19
C PHE A 164 7.92 7.52 32.42
N TRP A 165 8.96 7.90 33.17
CA TRP A 165 8.87 8.71 34.40
C TRP A 165 9.94 9.83 34.44
N PRO A 166 10.04 10.70 33.41
CA PRO A 166 11.11 11.71 33.29
C PRO A 166 11.17 12.73 34.43
N TYR A 167 10.07 12.94 35.14
CA TYR A 167 9.95 13.93 36.21
C TYR A 167 10.03 13.33 37.63
N SER A 168 10.31 12.04 37.73
CA SER A 168 10.47 11.35 39.02
C SER A 168 11.91 11.37 39.48
N THR A 169 12.14 11.38 40.79
CA THR A 169 13.46 11.06 41.37
C THR A 169 13.88 9.63 40.97
N PRO A 170 15.19 9.31 40.87
CA PRO A 170 15.67 7.99 40.47
C PRO A 170 15.03 6.82 41.25
N ASP A 171 14.90 6.92 42.57
CA ASP A 171 14.31 5.85 43.39
C ASP A 171 12.82 5.66 43.12
N SER A 172 12.07 6.76 42.96
CA SER A 172 10.64 6.72 42.59
C SER A 172 10.43 6.13 41.19
N ALA A 173 11.28 6.50 40.23
CA ALA A 173 11.22 5.96 38.87
C ALA A 173 11.53 4.45 38.86
N ARG A 174 12.55 4.02 39.62
CA ARG A 174 12.90 2.60 39.80
C ARG A 174 11.76 1.81 40.41
N ASN A 175 11.15 2.30 41.49
CA ASN A 175 10.01 1.65 42.13
C ASN A 175 8.80 1.55 41.18
N SER A 176 8.54 2.60 40.41
CA SER A 176 7.47 2.61 39.41
C SER A 176 7.72 1.62 38.27
N LEU A 177 8.96 1.54 37.77
CA LEU A 177 9.38 0.57 36.76
C LEU A 177 9.22 -0.86 37.28
N ASN A 178 9.72 -1.15 38.49
CA ASN A 178 9.59 -2.48 39.11
C ASN A 178 8.12 -2.91 39.25
N SER A 179 7.25 -1.99 39.69
CA SER A 179 5.81 -2.23 39.79
C SER A 179 5.16 -2.45 38.43
N ALA A 180 5.53 -1.67 37.41
CA ALA A 180 5.03 -1.84 36.05
C ALA A 180 5.45 -3.20 35.46
N ILE A 181 6.74 -3.57 35.58
CA ILE A 181 7.26 -4.87 35.13
C ILE A 181 6.58 -6.03 35.87
N TYR A 182 6.41 -5.94 37.18
CA TYR A 182 5.67 -6.95 37.95
C TYR A 182 4.24 -7.14 37.41
N ASN A 183 3.53 -6.03 37.14
CA ASN A 183 2.18 -6.08 36.56
C ASN A 183 2.17 -6.68 35.16
N LEU A 184 3.17 -6.36 34.32
CA LEU A 184 3.31 -6.95 32.98
C LEU A 184 3.62 -8.44 33.06
N ARG A 185 4.55 -8.88 33.91
CA ARG A 185 4.83 -10.31 34.15
C ARG A 185 3.60 -11.05 34.63
N LYS A 186 2.80 -10.46 35.53
CA LYS A 186 1.50 -11.03 35.97
C LYS A 186 0.48 -11.07 34.85
N PHE A 187 0.49 -10.08 33.96
CA PHE A 187 -0.37 -10.01 32.78
C PHE A 187 -0.04 -11.15 31.80
N PHE A 188 1.25 -11.40 31.54
CA PHE A 188 1.72 -12.51 30.71
C PHE A 188 1.59 -13.89 31.37
N GLY A 189 1.93 -14.02 32.65
CA GLY A 189 1.97 -15.31 33.37
C GLY A 189 0.60 -15.97 33.54
N LYS A 190 -0.49 -15.23 33.37
CA LYS A 190 -1.84 -15.80 33.28
C LYS A 190 -2.13 -16.46 31.92
N ALA A 191 -1.38 -16.10 30.88
CA ALA A 191 -1.52 -16.60 29.51
C ALA A 191 -0.38 -17.54 29.09
N CYS A 192 0.80 -17.40 29.68
CA CYS A 192 2.00 -18.20 29.41
C CYS A 192 2.41 -18.95 30.68
N SER A 193 2.09 -20.25 30.75
CA SER A 193 2.24 -21.06 31.96
C SER A 193 3.60 -21.78 32.11
N ALA A 194 4.62 -21.47 31.29
CA ALA A 194 5.91 -22.18 31.32
C ALA A 194 7.17 -21.30 31.20
N GLN A 195 7.10 -20.09 30.65
CA GLN A 195 8.25 -19.21 30.38
C GLN A 195 7.97 -17.78 30.83
N GLU A 196 8.95 -17.15 31.50
CA GLU A 196 8.85 -15.73 31.86
C GLU A 196 8.91 -14.89 30.58
N ALA A 197 7.84 -14.14 30.29
CA ALA A 197 7.73 -13.36 29.04
C ALA A 197 8.62 -12.11 29.01
N ILE A 198 9.00 -11.61 30.20
CA ILE A 198 9.90 -10.46 30.36
C ILE A 198 11.11 -10.87 31.17
N LEU A 199 12.26 -10.93 30.52
CA LEU A 199 13.55 -11.27 31.13
C LEU A 199 14.24 -10.01 31.67
N TYR A 200 15.10 -10.20 32.67
CA TYR A 200 15.98 -9.15 33.19
C TYR A 200 17.41 -9.67 33.28
N HIS A 201 18.33 -9.05 32.55
CA HIS A 201 19.74 -9.42 32.51
C HIS A 201 20.60 -8.20 32.18
N ASN A 202 21.77 -8.06 32.82
CA ASN A 202 22.69 -6.92 32.65
C ASN A 202 21.98 -5.55 32.67
N GLU A 203 21.15 -5.34 33.69
CA GLU A 203 20.36 -4.11 33.89
C GLU A 203 19.37 -3.76 32.77
N CYS A 204 19.12 -4.70 31.86
CA CYS A 204 18.19 -4.55 30.75
C CYS A 204 16.97 -5.44 30.92
N TYR A 205 15.82 -4.93 30.47
CA TYR A 205 14.60 -5.71 30.28
C TYR A 205 14.43 -6.05 28.80
N SER A 206 14.00 -7.27 28.51
CA SER A 206 13.66 -7.70 27.14
C SER A 206 12.44 -8.61 27.15
N ILE A 207 11.74 -8.67 26.01
CA ILE A 207 10.83 -9.79 25.75
C ILE A 207 11.67 -11.06 25.64
N ASN A 208 11.15 -12.18 26.14
CA ASN A 208 11.83 -13.47 26.02
C ASN A 208 11.97 -13.86 24.53
N PRO A 209 13.20 -14.06 24.02
CA PRO A 209 13.42 -14.38 22.61
C PRO A 209 12.88 -15.75 22.18
N GLU A 210 12.54 -16.62 23.13
CA GLU A 210 11.84 -17.89 22.85
C GLU A 210 10.37 -17.69 22.48
N LEU A 211 9.81 -16.50 22.72
CA LEU A 211 8.47 -16.13 22.29
C LEU A 211 8.54 -15.49 20.90
N GLU A 212 7.76 -16.01 19.95
CA GLU A 212 7.63 -15.35 18.65
C GLU A 212 6.88 -14.03 18.83
N VAL A 213 7.45 -12.93 18.33
CA VAL A 213 6.78 -11.62 18.34
C VAL A 213 6.51 -11.21 16.90
N VAL A 214 5.24 -10.99 16.58
CA VAL A 214 4.79 -10.54 15.26
C VAL A 214 4.06 -9.22 15.41
N THR A 215 4.51 -8.17 14.71
CA THR A 215 3.86 -6.86 14.75
C THR A 215 3.41 -6.40 13.37
N ASP A 216 2.30 -5.67 13.30
CA ASP A 216 1.84 -5.03 12.06
C ASP A 216 2.86 -3.99 11.55
N ALA A 217 3.58 -3.31 12.45
CA ALA A 217 4.65 -2.39 12.12
C ALA A 217 5.86 -3.09 11.45
N ASP A 218 6.32 -4.24 11.98
CA ASP A 218 7.40 -5.03 11.36
C ASP A 218 6.97 -5.55 9.98
N GLN A 219 5.73 -6.05 9.86
CA GLN A 219 5.19 -6.51 8.59
C GLN A 219 5.03 -5.36 7.60
N PHE A 220 4.61 -4.18 8.04
CA PHE A 220 4.50 -2.98 7.22
C PHE A 220 5.86 -2.60 6.64
N TYR A 221 6.89 -2.43 7.50
CA TYR A 221 8.24 -2.10 7.05
C TYR A 221 8.83 -3.16 6.14
N THR A 222 8.61 -4.44 6.46
CA THR A 222 9.11 -5.57 5.67
C THR A 222 8.49 -5.57 4.27
N ASN A 223 7.16 -5.43 4.17
CA ASN A 223 6.46 -5.36 2.88
C ASN A 223 6.91 -4.12 2.09
N TRP A 224 6.98 -2.94 2.72
CA TRP A 224 7.43 -1.72 2.06
C TRP A 224 8.87 -1.82 1.54
N LYS A 225 9.81 -2.31 2.35
CA LYS A 225 11.22 -2.46 1.96
C LYS A 225 11.38 -3.46 0.83
N LYS A 226 10.69 -4.61 0.89
CA LYS A 226 10.66 -5.59 -0.21
C LYS A 226 10.05 -4.97 -1.48
N ALA A 227 8.94 -4.22 -1.35
CA ALA A 227 8.30 -3.53 -2.47
C ALA A 227 9.26 -2.54 -3.13
N ARG A 228 9.90 -1.67 -2.34
CA ARG A 228 10.86 -0.67 -2.83
C ARG A 228 12.04 -1.29 -3.57
N ASN A 229 12.60 -2.37 -3.03
CA ASN A 229 13.72 -3.06 -3.69
C ASN A 229 13.29 -3.66 -5.04
N ILE A 230 12.10 -4.26 -5.12
CA ILE A 230 11.57 -4.81 -6.37
C ILE A 230 11.22 -3.69 -7.36
N ASP A 231 10.65 -2.58 -6.88
CA ASP A 231 10.33 -1.40 -7.68
C ASP A 231 11.58 -0.85 -8.37
N LEU A 232 12.68 -0.69 -7.61
CA LEU A 232 13.97 -0.24 -8.14
C LEU A 232 14.60 -1.23 -9.13
N ALA A 233 14.49 -2.53 -8.88
CA ALA A 233 15.18 -3.55 -9.67
C ALA A 233 14.38 -4.02 -10.91
N GLN A 234 13.06 -4.04 -10.83
CA GLN A 234 12.17 -4.69 -11.81
C GLN A 234 10.99 -3.79 -12.22
N GLY A 235 10.87 -2.60 -11.65
CA GLY A 235 9.81 -1.64 -11.93
C GLY A 235 8.56 -1.82 -11.07
N LEU A 236 7.83 -0.72 -10.94
CA LEU A 236 6.66 -0.55 -10.06
C LEU A 236 5.60 -1.65 -10.21
N GLN A 237 5.35 -2.14 -11.43
CA GLN A 237 4.35 -3.18 -11.69
C GLN A 237 4.59 -4.47 -10.88
N HIS A 238 5.85 -4.83 -10.62
CA HIS A 238 6.21 -6.03 -9.86
C HIS A 238 6.10 -5.81 -8.33
N ALA A 239 6.11 -4.55 -7.88
CA ALA A 239 6.07 -4.19 -6.46
C ALA A 239 4.66 -3.93 -5.92
N VAL A 240 3.66 -3.71 -6.79
CA VAL A 240 2.29 -3.30 -6.42
C VAL A 240 1.68 -4.17 -5.33
N GLY A 241 1.81 -5.49 -5.44
CA GLY A 241 1.23 -6.42 -4.45
C GLY A 241 1.81 -6.23 -3.04
N LEU A 242 3.10 -5.91 -2.93
CA LEU A 242 3.75 -5.67 -1.65
C LEU A 242 3.43 -4.28 -1.09
N TYR A 243 3.38 -3.25 -1.94
CA TYR A 243 2.90 -1.93 -1.51
C TYR A 243 1.44 -2.00 -1.02
N ASN A 244 0.56 -2.74 -1.69
CA ASN A 244 -0.80 -2.97 -1.25
C ASN A 244 -0.84 -3.63 0.14
N ARG A 245 -0.05 -4.68 0.36
CA ARG A 245 0.04 -5.35 1.68
C ARG A 245 0.56 -4.44 2.77
N ALA A 246 1.54 -3.58 2.48
CA ALA A 246 2.01 -2.59 3.44
C ALA A 246 0.87 -1.60 3.78
N VAL A 247 0.28 -0.96 2.78
CA VAL A 247 -0.80 0.02 2.98
C VAL A 247 -2.00 -0.57 3.73
N ALA A 248 -2.31 -1.85 3.52
CA ALA A 248 -3.36 -2.58 4.24
C ALA A 248 -3.21 -2.59 5.76
N LEU A 249 -1.97 -2.68 6.24
CA LEU A 249 -1.65 -2.80 7.66
C LEU A 249 -1.82 -1.46 8.37
N TYR A 250 -1.68 -0.34 7.63
CA TYR A 250 -1.75 1.01 8.18
C TYR A 250 -3.20 1.50 8.31
N ARG A 251 -3.83 1.20 9.46
CA ARG A 251 -5.24 1.54 9.71
C ARG A 251 -5.44 2.92 10.35
N GLY A 252 -4.41 3.39 11.04
CA GLY A 252 -4.34 4.69 11.70
C GLY A 252 -2.91 5.00 12.13
N ASP A 253 -2.71 6.16 12.73
CA ASP A 253 -1.39 6.56 13.23
C ASP A 253 -0.85 5.55 14.25
N PHE A 254 0.48 5.48 14.36
CA PHE A 254 1.16 4.63 15.35
C PHE A 254 0.66 4.92 16.78
N LEU A 255 0.19 3.85 17.44
CA LEU A 255 -0.42 3.87 18.76
C LEU A 255 -1.53 4.93 18.88
N GLU A 256 -2.49 4.87 17.97
CA GLU A 256 -3.62 5.79 17.93
C GLU A 256 -4.34 5.83 19.30
N GLY A 257 -4.48 7.04 19.85
CA GLY A 257 -5.04 7.26 21.19
C GLY A 257 -4.00 7.35 22.31
N MET A 258 -2.74 6.96 22.08
CA MET A 258 -1.61 7.15 23.03
C MET A 258 -0.76 8.36 22.62
N ARG A 259 -1.33 9.57 22.74
CA ARG A 259 -0.73 10.82 22.24
C ARG A 259 0.30 11.48 23.16
N ASN A 260 0.40 11.06 24.43
CA ASN A 260 1.23 11.75 25.44
C ASN A 260 2.55 11.01 25.75
N GLU A 261 3.01 10.17 24.82
CA GLU A 261 4.21 9.36 25.01
C GLU A 261 5.29 9.84 24.04
N GLY A 262 6.25 10.63 24.53
CA GLY A 262 7.20 11.35 23.68
C GLY A 262 8.10 10.44 22.82
N TRP A 263 8.32 9.20 23.24
CA TRP A 263 9.10 8.21 22.47
C TRP A 263 8.40 7.81 21.16
N CYS A 264 7.08 7.98 21.05
CA CYS A 264 6.29 7.57 19.90
C CYS A 264 6.39 8.52 18.71
N GLU A 265 6.64 9.83 18.93
CA GLU A 265 6.51 10.83 17.85
C GLU A 265 7.48 10.58 16.69
N PRO A 266 8.79 10.35 16.90
CA PRO A 266 9.71 10.07 15.80
C PRO A 266 9.35 8.80 15.02
N ILE A 267 8.79 7.80 15.71
CA ILE A 267 8.32 6.55 15.10
C ILE A 267 7.07 6.81 14.26
N ARG A 268 6.11 7.58 14.80
CA ARG A 268 4.85 7.92 14.14
C ARG A 268 5.11 8.71 12.86
N ASP A 269 5.99 9.70 12.91
CA ASP A 269 6.35 10.51 11.74
C ASP A 269 7.04 9.65 10.67
N ASN A 270 8.04 8.85 11.05
CA ASN A 270 8.72 7.96 10.09
C ASN A 270 7.76 6.94 9.45
N LEU A 271 6.84 6.37 10.22
CA LEU A 271 5.82 5.44 9.72
C LEU A 271 4.82 6.14 8.79
N ARG A 272 4.39 7.37 9.14
CA ARG A 272 3.47 8.17 8.31
C ARG A 272 4.10 8.54 6.98
N GLU A 273 5.35 9.01 6.98
CA GLU A 273 6.10 9.30 5.75
C GLU A 273 6.26 8.05 4.89
N THR A 274 6.65 6.92 5.49
CA THR A 274 6.78 5.64 4.78
C THR A 274 5.44 5.22 4.14
N TYR A 275 4.33 5.44 4.84
CA TYR A 275 2.99 5.15 4.35
C TYR A 275 2.58 6.05 3.19
N LEU A 276 2.86 7.36 3.27
CA LEU A 276 2.65 8.31 2.19
C LEU A 276 3.43 7.91 0.93
N MET A 277 4.70 7.53 1.07
CA MET A 277 5.51 7.02 -0.05
C MET A 277 4.88 5.78 -0.68
N ALA A 278 4.35 4.84 0.11
CA ALA A 278 3.70 3.63 -0.42
C ALA A 278 2.42 3.96 -1.20
N LEU A 279 1.57 4.86 -0.66
CA LEU A 279 0.37 5.34 -1.34
C LEU A 279 0.70 6.09 -2.64
N ASP A 280 1.75 6.88 -2.62
CA ASP A 280 2.23 7.63 -3.77
C ASP A 280 2.62 6.70 -4.92
N ARG A 281 3.42 5.66 -4.65
CA ARG A 281 3.78 4.64 -5.65
C ARG A 281 2.55 3.93 -6.19
N LEU A 282 1.59 3.56 -5.34
CA LEU A 282 0.35 2.94 -5.81
C LEU A 282 -0.49 3.88 -6.68
N SER A 283 -0.62 5.15 -6.31
CA SER A 283 -1.43 6.11 -7.08
C SER A 283 -0.81 6.39 -8.46
N LEU A 284 0.52 6.45 -8.58
CA LEU A 284 1.21 6.46 -9.88
C LEU A 284 0.86 5.22 -10.71
N HIS A 285 0.97 4.03 -10.12
CA HIS A 285 0.67 2.78 -10.81
C HIS A 285 -0.75 2.76 -11.39
N PHE A 286 -1.75 3.10 -10.58
CA PHE A 286 -3.14 3.08 -11.04
C PHE A 286 -3.44 4.19 -12.05
N LEU A 287 -2.75 5.33 -11.97
CA LEU A 287 -2.87 6.39 -12.95
C LEU A 287 -2.33 5.92 -14.32
N GLU A 288 -1.15 5.30 -14.36
CA GLU A 288 -0.54 4.76 -15.58
C GLU A 288 -1.40 3.65 -16.21
N GLU A 289 -2.03 2.81 -15.39
CA GLU A 289 -2.93 1.74 -15.83
C GLU A 289 -4.32 2.24 -16.26
N GLY A 290 -4.57 3.56 -16.25
CA GLY A 290 -5.86 4.16 -16.60
C GLY A 290 -6.97 3.88 -15.60
N ALA A 291 -6.65 3.39 -14.40
CA ALA A 291 -7.58 3.12 -13.32
C ALA A 291 -7.86 4.39 -12.50
N SER A 292 -8.39 5.43 -13.16
CA SER A 292 -8.54 6.78 -12.59
C SER A 292 -9.25 6.82 -11.23
N LEU A 293 -10.30 6.01 -11.03
CA LEU A 293 -11.01 5.98 -9.74
C LEU A 293 -10.13 5.44 -8.60
N SER A 294 -9.36 4.39 -8.84
CA SER A 294 -8.45 3.80 -7.84
C SER A 294 -7.31 4.77 -7.52
N ALA A 295 -6.73 5.41 -8.54
CA ALA A 295 -5.70 6.42 -8.36
C ALA A 295 -6.22 7.64 -7.58
N LEU A 296 -7.44 8.10 -7.90
CA LEU A 296 -8.07 9.23 -7.23
C LEU A 296 -8.32 8.96 -5.74
N ASN A 297 -8.81 7.77 -5.38
CA ASN A 297 -9.03 7.42 -3.96
C ASN A 297 -7.71 7.44 -3.17
N LEU A 298 -6.62 6.94 -3.77
CA LEU A 298 -5.28 7.02 -3.18
C LEU A 298 -4.80 8.47 -3.06
N CYS A 299 -5.00 9.30 -4.10
CA CYS A 299 -4.67 10.73 -4.05
C CYS A 299 -5.44 11.45 -2.94
N GLN A 300 -6.75 11.18 -2.79
CA GLN A 300 -7.56 11.76 -1.73
C GLN A 300 -7.09 11.34 -0.34
N LYS A 301 -6.65 10.08 -0.17
CA LYS A 301 -6.07 9.60 1.08
C LYS A 301 -4.77 10.32 1.40
N ILE A 302 -3.87 10.44 0.43
CA ILE A 302 -2.62 11.20 0.59
C ILE A 302 -2.92 12.65 0.99
N LEU A 303 -3.79 13.34 0.26
CA LEU A 303 -4.16 14.75 0.52
C LEU A 303 -4.96 14.97 1.80
N SER A 304 -5.48 13.91 2.41
CA SER A 304 -6.09 13.99 3.75
C SER A 304 -5.05 14.01 4.88
N ILE A 305 -3.84 13.53 4.58
CA ILE A 305 -2.71 13.45 5.51
C ILE A 305 -1.78 14.64 5.28
N ASP A 306 -1.35 14.86 4.03
CA ASP A 306 -0.57 16.02 3.61
C ASP A 306 -1.26 16.74 2.43
N PRO A 307 -2.01 17.82 2.73
CA PRO A 307 -2.68 18.63 1.72
C PRO A 307 -1.75 19.44 0.81
N CYS A 308 -0.47 19.60 1.14
CA CYS A 308 0.45 20.49 0.40
C CYS A 308 1.14 19.79 -0.79
N LEU A 309 0.89 18.49 -0.99
CA LEU A 309 1.52 17.72 -2.07
C LEU A 309 0.92 18.06 -3.44
N GLU A 310 1.50 19.05 -4.11
CA GLU A 310 1.03 19.56 -5.40
C GLU A 310 0.98 18.48 -6.49
N GLU A 311 1.97 17.59 -6.57
CA GLU A 311 1.99 16.49 -7.55
C GLU A 311 0.82 15.50 -7.34
N VAL A 312 0.34 15.35 -6.11
CA VAL A 312 -0.85 14.54 -5.81
C VAL A 312 -2.12 15.27 -6.27
N HIS A 313 -2.18 16.60 -6.11
CA HIS A 313 -3.25 17.42 -6.68
C HIS A 313 -3.30 17.31 -8.21
N GLN A 314 -2.15 17.40 -8.89
CA GLN A 314 -2.05 17.25 -10.34
C GLN A 314 -2.61 15.88 -10.79
N ARG A 315 -2.21 14.79 -10.13
CA ARG A 315 -2.74 13.45 -10.45
C ARG A 315 -4.24 13.33 -10.23
N ALA A 316 -4.77 13.93 -9.17
CA ALA A 316 -6.21 13.97 -8.93
C ALA A 316 -6.96 14.74 -10.04
N ILE A 317 -6.42 15.87 -10.51
CA ILE A 317 -6.96 16.64 -11.64
C ILE A 317 -6.97 15.79 -12.92
N ILE A 318 -5.87 15.10 -13.22
CA ILE A 318 -5.78 14.18 -14.37
C ILE A 318 -6.83 13.06 -14.25
N CYS A 319 -7.02 12.48 -13.06
CA CYS A 319 -8.02 11.44 -12.83
C CYS A 319 -9.44 11.95 -13.12
N TYR A 320 -9.81 13.11 -12.59
CA TYR A 320 -11.12 13.73 -12.85
C TYR A 320 -11.33 14.05 -14.33
N SER A 321 -10.31 14.61 -15.00
CA SER A 321 -10.35 14.91 -16.43
C SER A 321 -10.58 13.64 -17.26
N ARG A 322 -9.82 12.56 -17.00
CA ARG A 322 -10.00 11.25 -17.68
C ARG A 322 -11.36 10.61 -17.46
N MET A 323 -12.06 10.96 -16.37
CA MET A 323 -13.41 10.49 -16.07
C MET A 323 -14.51 11.40 -16.64
N GLY A 324 -14.15 12.49 -17.33
CA GLY A 324 -15.10 13.48 -17.84
C GLY A 324 -15.71 14.39 -16.75
N LEU A 325 -15.14 14.40 -15.54
CA LEU A 325 -15.62 15.16 -14.38
C LEU A 325 -14.92 16.51 -14.28
N ARG A 326 -15.13 17.36 -15.28
CA ARG A 326 -14.44 18.64 -15.44
C ARG A 326 -14.64 19.59 -14.27
N ASP A 327 -15.87 19.70 -13.78
CA ASP A 327 -16.20 20.56 -12.63
C ASP A 327 -15.37 20.18 -11.39
N LYS A 328 -15.15 18.88 -11.16
CA LYS A 328 -14.32 18.38 -10.07
C LYS A 328 -12.84 18.63 -10.29
N ALA A 329 -12.35 18.50 -11.53
CA ALA A 329 -10.97 18.83 -11.88
C ALA A 329 -10.65 20.31 -11.59
N ILE A 330 -11.55 21.23 -11.99
CA ILE A 330 -11.43 22.67 -11.70
C ILE A 330 -11.43 22.92 -10.19
N ARG A 331 -12.38 22.34 -9.44
CA ARG A 331 -12.42 22.50 -7.98
C ARG A 331 -11.17 21.96 -7.30
N GLN A 332 -10.58 20.88 -7.80
CA GLN A 332 -9.35 20.30 -7.26
C GLN A 332 -8.13 21.22 -7.46
N PHE A 333 -8.05 21.91 -8.61
CA PHE A 333 -7.05 22.95 -8.85
C PHE A 333 -7.24 24.13 -7.89
N MET A 334 -8.47 24.64 -7.74
CA MET A 334 -8.74 25.75 -6.82
C MET A 334 -8.39 25.38 -5.37
N LYS A 335 -8.66 24.14 -4.97
CA LYS A 335 -8.23 23.62 -3.66
C LYS A 335 -6.71 23.61 -3.52
N CYS A 336 -5.99 23.16 -4.55
CA CYS A 336 -4.51 23.17 -4.60
C CYS A 336 -3.96 24.59 -4.43
N SER A 337 -4.43 25.53 -5.25
CA SER A 337 -3.97 26.93 -5.20
C SER A 337 -4.19 27.55 -3.83
N LYS A 338 -5.38 27.35 -3.25
CA LYS A 338 -5.71 27.91 -1.94
C LYS A 338 -4.86 27.33 -0.82
N ILE A 339 -4.57 26.02 -0.85
CA ILE A 339 -3.81 25.38 0.24
C ILE A 339 -2.32 25.71 0.16
N LEU A 340 -1.73 25.75 -1.04
CA LEU A 340 -0.33 26.15 -1.23
C LEU A 340 -0.11 27.61 -0.80
N GLU A 341 -1.03 28.50 -1.16
CA GLU A 341 -0.94 29.91 -0.77
C GLU A 341 -1.04 30.07 0.75
N ARG A 342 -2.00 29.37 1.38
CA ARG A 342 -2.24 29.47 2.82
C ARG A 342 -1.12 28.89 3.66
N GLU A 343 -0.63 27.69 3.33
CA GLU A 343 0.30 26.94 4.19
C GLU A 343 1.78 27.22 3.83
N LEU A 344 2.07 27.56 2.57
CA LEU A 344 3.45 27.76 2.09
C LEU A 344 3.72 29.18 1.56
N GLY A 345 2.70 30.02 1.37
CA GLY A 345 2.86 31.34 0.74
C GLY A 345 3.23 31.26 -0.75
N LEU A 346 2.96 30.12 -1.40
CA LEU A 346 3.33 29.86 -2.79
C LEU A 346 2.09 29.69 -3.67
N GLY A 347 2.19 30.13 -4.93
CA GLY A 347 1.21 29.79 -5.95
C GLY A 347 1.47 28.41 -6.57
N PRO A 348 0.50 27.84 -7.32
CA PRO A 348 0.74 26.63 -8.10
C PRO A 348 1.90 26.78 -9.08
N SER A 349 2.65 25.70 -9.26
CA SER A 349 3.69 25.59 -10.28
C SER A 349 3.15 25.78 -11.70
N GLY A 350 4.04 26.13 -12.65
CA GLY A 350 3.69 26.27 -14.06
C GLY A 350 3.09 24.99 -14.67
N GLN A 351 3.53 23.82 -14.22
CA GLN A 351 2.97 22.53 -14.64
C GLN A 351 1.50 22.39 -14.22
N THR A 352 1.15 22.78 -13.00
CA THR A 352 -0.22 22.73 -12.49
C THR A 352 -1.12 23.75 -13.19
N ILE A 353 -0.59 24.94 -13.49
CA ILE A 353 -1.32 25.97 -14.27
C ILE A 353 -1.59 25.47 -15.69
N GLN A 354 -0.61 24.84 -16.33
CA GLN A 354 -0.77 24.27 -17.67
C GLN A 354 -1.84 23.17 -17.68
N LEU A 355 -1.79 22.26 -16.71
CA LEU A 355 -2.80 21.21 -16.56
C LEU A 355 -4.21 21.78 -16.36
N PHE A 356 -4.34 22.88 -15.62
CA PHE A 356 -5.61 23.58 -15.45
C PHE A 356 -6.16 24.13 -16.77
N ARG A 357 -5.31 24.76 -17.58
CA ARG A 357 -5.68 25.28 -18.91
C ARG A 357 -6.20 24.17 -19.83
N GLU A 358 -5.53 23.03 -19.87
CA GLU A 358 -5.96 21.87 -20.67
C GLU A 358 -7.37 21.36 -20.29
N VAL A 359 -7.71 21.44 -19.00
CA VAL A 359 -9.04 21.08 -18.48
C VAL A 359 -10.08 22.17 -18.77
N THR A 360 -9.69 23.44 -18.86
CA THR A 360 -10.61 24.56 -19.16
C THR A 360 -10.78 24.83 -20.65
N ASP A 361 -9.90 24.33 -21.51
CA ASP A 361 -9.94 24.57 -22.95
C ASP A 361 -10.53 23.40 -23.76
N THR A 362 -10.71 22.24 -23.10
CA THR A 362 -11.56 21.13 -23.60
C THR A 362 -13.04 21.48 -23.49
#